data_AF-A0A7S2C8R5-F1
#
_entry.id   AF-A0A7S2C8R5-F1
#
_cell.length_a   1.000
_cell.length_b   1.000
_cell.length_c   1.000
_cell.angle_alpha   90.00
_cell.angle_beta   90.00
_cell.angle_gamma   90.00
#
_symmetry.space_group_name_H-M   'P 1'
#
loop_
_entity.id
_entity.type
_entity.pdbx_description
1 polymer ?
#
loop_
_entity_poly.entity_id
_entity_poly.type
_entity_poly.pdbx_seq_one_letter_code
_entity_poly.pdbx_strand_id
1 'polypeptide(L)'
;WQYPTCEIMYEALAEFDTYEGFTHNIAYAPHGSIHALIGGTLNCAEPFDQLLDMGMNETHVMQWRSLAFNGLKDMFREGHLAFPKYCSLDTPYSECHATCKDLDRYLVERNETGLAEYLALIDVLGFLDNYNESTKWGVLEVMCKSGLGSEGDNLESASPMDISFWPIHPTVDRLWQYKVLSGTFTNEEWPSENYYWGTYGDDGDVAGHGPDDSLPYELGPLIHDGFTNSDFYEFSRPTSPNLPYIYANFHWEHCESLGYDFRTMFS
;
A
#
# COMPACT_ATOMS: atom_id res chain seq x y z
N TRP A 1 4.69 -9.97 3.40
CA TRP A 1 3.59 -9.00 3.43
C TRP A 1 3.30 -8.65 4.87
N GLN A 2 3.13 -7.38 5.23
CA GLN A 2 2.75 -6.98 6.58
C GLN A 2 1.30 -6.50 6.55
N TYR A 3 0.41 -7.22 7.22
CA TYR A 3 -0.98 -6.80 7.40
C TYR A 3 -1.04 -5.59 8.32
N PRO A 4 -2.02 -4.69 8.18
CA PRO A 4 -2.22 -3.62 9.15
C PRO A 4 -2.67 -4.26 10.46
N THR A 5 -1.82 -4.19 11.48
CA THR A 5 -2.08 -4.71 12.82
C THR A 5 -2.37 -3.56 13.79
N CYS A 6 -2.95 -3.90 14.94
CA CYS A 6 -3.08 -2.95 16.05
C CYS A 6 -1.72 -2.37 16.46
N GLU A 7 -0.66 -3.18 16.41
CA GLU A 7 0.72 -2.75 16.67
C GLU A 7 1.15 -1.62 15.72
N ILE A 8 1.03 -1.85 14.41
CA ILE A 8 1.41 -0.87 13.38
C ILE A 8 0.66 0.44 13.55
N MET A 9 -0.65 0.39 13.82
CA MET A 9 -1.45 1.60 14.04
C MET A 9 -1.07 2.30 15.36
N TYR A 10 -0.72 1.54 16.40
CA TYR A 10 -0.28 2.06 17.69
C TYR A 10 1.08 2.73 17.59
N GLU A 11 2.05 2.08 16.94
CA GLU A 11 3.39 2.61 16.64
C GLU A 11 3.31 3.85 15.76
N ALA A 12 2.45 3.87 14.74
CA ALA A 12 2.25 5.03 13.88
C ALA A 12 1.91 6.30 14.69
N LEU A 13 1.10 6.17 15.74
CA LEU A 13 0.75 7.28 16.62
C LEU A 13 1.85 7.64 17.62
N ALA A 14 2.56 6.62 18.12
CA ALA A 14 3.54 6.77 19.19
C ALA A 14 4.92 7.26 18.69
N GLU A 15 5.35 6.80 17.51
CA GLU A 15 6.72 7.02 17.01
C GLU A 15 6.84 8.22 16.06
N PHE A 16 5.76 8.59 15.36
CA PHE A 16 5.78 9.68 14.39
C PHE A 16 5.15 10.93 15.00
N ASP A 17 6.00 11.87 15.44
CA ASP A 17 5.62 13.10 16.13
C ASP A 17 5.73 14.35 15.23
N THR A 18 6.07 14.22 13.95
CA THR A 18 5.93 15.30 12.97
C THR A 18 4.74 15.04 12.05
N TYR A 19 4.11 16.09 11.54
CA TYR A 19 3.03 16.00 10.56
C TYR A 19 3.48 15.21 9.33
N GLU A 20 4.67 15.54 8.80
CA GLU A 20 5.32 14.82 7.71
C GLU A 20 5.47 13.32 8.03
N GLY A 21 6.11 12.97 9.14
CA GLY A 21 6.38 11.58 9.48
C GLY A 21 5.09 10.78 9.67
N PHE A 22 4.08 11.37 10.32
CA PHE A 22 2.81 10.71 10.57
C PHE A 22 2.01 10.49 9.29
N THR A 23 1.81 11.54 8.49
CA THR A 23 1.06 11.45 7.22
C THR A 23 1.74 10.55 6.20
N HIS A 24 3.08 10.55 6.17
CA HIS A 24 3.84 9.60 5.39
C HIS A 24 3.56 8.17 5.87
N ASN A 25 3.82 7.87 7.15
CA ASN A 25 3.67 6.53 7.68
C ASN A 25 2.26 5.98 7.47
N ILE A 26 1.23 6.78 7.79
CA ILE A 26 -0.16 6.32 7.82
C ILE A 26 -0.70 5.94 6.45
N ALA A 27 -0.13 6.46 5.35
CA ALA A 27 -0.52 6.11 3.98
C ALA A 27 0.00 4.72 3.54
N TYR A 28 1.06 4.19 4.18
CA TYR A 28 1.69 2.92 3.78
C TYR A 28 1.26 1.75 4.65
N ALA A 29 2.08 1.34 5.63
CA ALA A 29 1.84 0.11 6.39
C ALA A 29 0.47 0.07 7.09
N PRO A 30 -0.06 1.17 7.67
CA PRO A 30 -1.39 1.19 8.29
C PRO A 30 -2.57 1.23 7.30
N HIS A 31 -2.34 1.64 6.05
CA HIS A 31 -3.38 1.89 5.05
C HIS A 31 -3.16 1.14 3.74
N GLY A 32 -2.13 1.44 2.95
CA GLY A 32 -1.86 0.79 1.66
C GLY A 32 -1.83 -0.75 1.70
N SER A 33 -1.45 -1.36 2.83
CA SER A 33 -1.48 -2.81 3.00
C SER A 33 -2.88 -3.44 2.99
N ILE A 34 -3.93 -2.70 3.38
CA ILE A 34 -5.31 -3.22 3.30
C ILE A 34 -5.84 -3.19 1.87
N HIS A 35 -5.46 -2.16 1.11
CA HIS A 35 -5.81 -1.99 -0.31
C HIS A 35 -5.30 -3.15 -1.14
N ALA A 36 -4.03 -3.48 -1.00
CA ALA A 36 -3.45 -4.60 -1.73
C ALA A 36 -4.00 -5.97 -1.28
N LEU A 37 -4.34 -6.15 0.00
CA LEU A 37 -4.99 -7.38 0.47
C LEU A 37 -6.39 -7.55 -0.14
N ILE A 38 -7.26 -6.55 -0.01
CA ILE A 38 -8.64 -6.62 -0.51
C ILE A 38 -8.64 -6.60 -2.05
N GLY A 39 -7.66 -5.93 -2.65
CA GLY A 39 -7.38 -5.92 -4.08
C GLY A 39 -6.93 -7.27 -4.64
N GLY A 40 -6.74 -8.29 -3.78
CA GLY A 40 -6.54 -9.69 -4.18
C GLY A 40 -5.09 -10.17 -4.21
N THR A 41 -4.17 -9.41 -3.61
CA THR A 41 -2.79 -9.86 -3.34
C THR A 41 -2.80 -10.81 -2.15
N LEU A 42 -2.72 -12.10 -2.42
CA LEU A 42 -2.83 -13.17 -1.43
C LEU A 42 -1.55 -14.02 -1.44
N ASN A 43 -1.29 -14.69 -0.31
CA ASN A 43 -0.18 -15.64 -0.16
C ASN A 43 1.24 -15.08 -0.47
N CYS A 44 1.46 -13.77 -0.33
CA CYS A 44 2.77 -13.12 -0.56
C CYS A 44 3.67 -13.12 0.69
N ALA A 45 3.65 -14.20 1.48
CA ALA A 45 4.47 -14.37 2.67
C ALA A 45 5.42 -15.56 2.50
N GLU A 46 5.01 -16.75 2.93
CA GLU A 46 5.82 -17.97 2.96
C GLU A 46 6.47 -18.34 1.61
N PRO A 47 5.81 -18.22 0.44
CA PRO A 47 6.46 -18.53 -0.84
C PRO A 47 7.72 -17.71 -1.13
N PHE A 48 7.79 -16.48 -0.62
CA PHE A 48 8.94 -15.59 -0.80
C PHE A 48 10.12 -15.95 0.10
N ASP A 49 9.96 -16.76 1.15
CA ASP A 49 11.09 -17.22 1.97
C ASP A 49 12.06 -18.10 1.17
N GLN A 50 11.58 -18.76 0.10
CA GLN A 50 12.41 -19.54 -0.81
C GLN A 50 13.52 -18.70 -1.46
N LEU A 51 13.33 -17.38 -1.56
CA LEU A 51 14.33 -16.47 -2.11
C LEU A 51 15.55 -16.31 -1.19
N LEU A 52 15.39 -16.54 0.12
CA LEU A 52 16.50 -16.54 1.07
C LEU A 52 17.49 -17.68 0.74
N ASP A 53 16.95 -18.87 0.43
CA ASP A 53 17.75 -20.02 0.00
C ASP A 53 18.47 -19.78 -1.34
N MET A 54 17.96 -18.83 -2.14
CA MET A 54 18.58 -18.39 -3.40
C MET A 54 19.61 -17.27 -3.23
N GLY A 55 19.95 -16.92 -1.98
CA GLY A 55 20.97 -15.94 -1.63
C GLY A 55 20.48 -14.49 -1.56
N MET A 56 19.16 -14.26 -1.55
CA MET A 56 18.62 -12.93 -1.23
C MET A 56 18.71 -12.67 0.27
N ASN A 57 18.92 -11.41 0.66
CA ASN A 57 18.91 -11.04 2.08
C ASN A 57 17.47 -10.80 2.55
N GLU A 58 17.25 -10.87 3.87
CA GLU A 58 15.92 -10.70 4.48
C GLU A 58 15.26 -9.37 4.12
N THR A 59 16.03 -8.28 4.10
CA THR A 59 15.52 -6.95 3.73
C THR A 59 14.94 -6.94 2.32
N HIS A 60 15.68 -7.48 1.34
CA HIS A 60 15.23 -7.55 -0.05
C HIS A 60 14.02 -8.48 -0.20
N VAL A 61 14.00 -9.61 0.50
CA VAL A 61 12.83 -10.51 0.49
C VAL A 61 11.59 -9.78 1.05
N MET A 62 11.74 -9.02 2.14
CA MET A 62 10.65 -8.22 2.69
C MET A 62 10.17 -7.12 1.75
N GLN A 63 11.08 -6.43 1.07
CA GLN A 63 10.73 -5.43 0.05
C GLN A 63 9.98 -6.09 -1.12
N TRP A 64 10.45 -7.23 -1.61
CA TRP A 64 9.80 -7.97 -2.69
C TRP A 64 8.41 -8.44 -2.33
N ARG A 65 8.21 -8.92 -1.10
CA ARG A 65 6.88 -9.26 -0.59
C ARG A 65 5.94 -8.07 -0.63
N SER A 66 6.42 -6.87 -0.27
CA SER A 66 5.62 -5.65 -0.24
C SER A 66 5.38 -5.05 -1.63
N LEU A 67 6.26 -5.31 -2.60
CA LEU A 67 6.12 -4.80 -3.97
C LEU A 67 5.52 -5.81 -4.95
N ALA A 68 5.33 -7.06 -4.54
CA ALA A 68 4.78 -8.12 -5.38
C ALA A 68 3.46 -7.70 -6.05
N PHE A 69 2.63 -6.92 -5.35
CA PHE A 69 1.37 -6.43 -5.88
C PHE A 69 1.56 -5.51 -7.10
N ASN A 70 2.58 -4.65 -7.12
CA ASN A 70 2.88 -3.77 -8.26
C ASN A 70 3.18 -4.59 -9.52
N GLY A 71 4.09 -5.57 -9.39
CA GLY A 71 4.45 -6.41 -10.52
C GLY A 71 3.32 -7.32 -10.98
N LEU A 72 2.55 -7.91 -10.05
CA LEU A 72 1.38 -8.75 -10.39
C LEU A 72 0.31 -7.98 -11.16
N LYS A 73 0.04 -6.76 -10.75
CA LYS A 73 -0.86 -5.82 -11.38
C LYS A 73 -0.38 -5.40 -12.78
N ASP A 74 0.89 -5.02 -12.92
CA ASP A 74 1.43 -4.64 -14.24
C ASP A 74 1.42 -5.84 -15.20
N MET A 75 1.72 -7.05 -14.71
CA MET A 75 1.54 -8.29 -15.47
C MET A 75 0.08 -8.59 -15.84
N PHE A 76 -0.90 -8.23 -14.99
CA PHE A 76 -2.32 -8.34 -15.34
C PHE A 76 -2.65 -7.45 -16.54
N ARG A 77 -2.29 -6.16 -16.44
CA ARG A 77 -2.64 -5.12 -17.41
C ARG A 77 -2.03 -5.37 -18.78
N GLU A 78 -0.81 -5.88 -18.81
CA GLU A 78 -0.11 -6.29 -20.04
C GLU A 78 -0.55 -7.68 -20.54
N GLY A 79 -1.44 -8.35 -19.83
CA GLY A 79 -2.00 -9.64 -20.24
C GLY A 79 -1.03 -10.81 -20.09
N HIS A 80 -0.02 -10.70 -19.24
CA HIS A 80 0.91 -11.79 -18.90
C HIS A 80 0.32 -12.79 -17.90
N LEU A 81 -0.77 -12.44 -17.21
CA LEU A 81 -1.44 -13.35 -16.28
C LEU A 81 -2.56 -14.16 -16.95
N ALA A 82 -2.69 -15.42 -16.52
CA ALA A 82 -3.80 -16.32 -16.85
C ALA A 82 -4.54 -16.72 -15.57
N PHE A 83 -5.85 -16.47 -15.55
CA PHE A 83 -6.72 -16.82 -14.42
C PHE A 83 -7.45 -18.12 -14.69
N PRO A 84 -7.76 -18.91 -13.64
CA PRO A 84 -8.69 -20.02 -13.76
C PRO A 84 -10.06 -19.50 -14.23
N LYS A 85 -10.73 -20.27 -15.09
CA LYS A 85 -12.07 -19.90 -15.60
C LYS A 85 -13.13 -19.86 -14.51
N TYR A 86 -12.90 -20.59 -13.43
CA TYR A 86 -13.82 -20.70 -12.30
C TYR A 86 -13.02 -20.96 -11.03
N CYS A 87 -13.44 -20.33 -9.95
CA CYS A 87 -13.02 -20.61 -8.60
C CYS A 87 -14.21 -20.42 -7.66
N SER A 88 -14.25 -21.21 -6.59
CA SER A 88 -15.17 -21.06 -5.47
C SER A 88 -14.41 -20.89 -4.15
N LEU A 89 -15.12 -20.48 -3.09
CA LEU A 89 -14.52 -20.22 -1.77
C LEU A 89 -13.81 -21.44 -1.15
N ASP A 90 -14.16 -22.65 -1.57
CA ASP A 90 -13.58 -23.92 -1.15
C ASP A 90 -12.48 -24.45 -2.09
N THR A 91 -12.23 -23.75 -3.21
CA THR A 91 -11.12 -24.09 -4.11
C THR A 91 -9.78 -23.75 -3.42
N PRO A 92 -8.81 -24.68 -3.36
CA PRO A 92 -7.50 -24.39 -2.79
C PRO A 92 -6.84 -23.19 -3.48
N TYR A 93 -6.08 -22.39 -2.73
CA TYR A 93 -5.41 -21.21 -3.31
C TYR A 93 -4.59 -21.57 -4.54
N SER A 94 -3.82 -22.68 -4.49
CA SER A 94 -3.00 -23.20 -5.60
C SER A 94 -3.75 -23.49 -6.90
N GLU A 95 -5.08 -23.54 -6.87
CA GLU A 95 -5.96 -23.73 -8.03
C GLU A 95 -6.78 -22.46 -8.36
N CYS A 96 -6.74 -21.46 -7.48
CA CYS A 96 -7.51 -20.23 -7.51
C CYS A 96 -6.62 -18.98 -7.44
N HIS A 97 -5.61 -18.93 -8.29
CA HIS A 97 -4.78 -17.75 -8.46
C HIS A 97 -4.33 -17.59 -9.90
N ALA A 98 -3.94 -16.37 -10.27
CA ALA A 98 -3.32 -16.10 -11.55
C ALA A 98 -1.93 -16.74 -11.64
N THR A 99 -1.64 -17.34 -12.79
CA THR A 99 -0.30 -17.84 -13.15
C THR A 99 0.24 -17.04 -14.33
N CYS A 100 1.56 -16.95 -14.47
CA CYS A 100 2.18 -16.32 -15.62
C CYS A 100 2.07 -17.18 -16.89
N LYS A 101 1.67 -16.57 -18.00
CA LYS A 101 1.61 -17.21 -19.31
C LYS A 101 3.01 -17.53 -19.81
N ASP A 102 3.15 -18.68 -20.46
CA ASP A 102 4.40 -19.14 -21.10
C ASP A 102 5.62 -19.29 -20.17
N LEU A 103 5.47 -19.17 -18.85
CA LEU A 103 6.60 -19.22 -17.92
C LEU A 103 7.36 -20.55 -18.02
N ASP A 104 6.66 -21.69 -18.04
CA ASP A 104 7.29 -23.01 -18.16
C ASP A 104 8.15 -23.12 -19.43
N ARG A 105 7.64 -22.57 -20.54
CA ARG A 105 8.37 -22.52 -21.81
C ARG A 105 9.61 -21.65 -21.68
N TYR A 106 9.50 -20.46 -21.09
CA TYR A 106 10.61 -19.54 -20.89
C TYR A 106 11.70 -20.10 -19.97
N LEU A 107 11.31 -20.82 -18.91
CA LEU A 107 12.23 -21.49 -18.00
C LEU A 107 13.01 -22.62 -18.70
N VAL A 108 12.35 -23.44 -19.52
CA VAL A 108 13.00 -24.53 -20.27
C VAL A 108 13.91 -23.99 -21.38
N GLU A 109 13.46 -22.99 -22.11
CA GLU A 109 14.19 -22.39 -23.24
C GLU A 109 15.32 -21.45 -22.78
N ARG A 110 15.36 -21.07 -21.49
CA ARG A 110 16.22 -19.99 -20.98
C ARG A 110 16.04 -18.73 -21.83
N ASN A 111 14.79 -18.35 -22.06
CA ASN A 111 14.44 -17.26 -22.95
C ASN A 111 14.78 -15.90 -22.30
N GLU A 112 15.94 -15.34 -22.64
CA GLU A 112 16.41 -14.05 -22.11
C GLU A 112 15.48 -12.88 -22.45
N THR A 113 14.87 -12.89 -23.63
CA THR A 113 13.92 -11.84 -24.04
C THR A 113 12.65 -11.89 -23.19
N GLY A 114 12.08 -13.08 -23.01
CA GLY A 114 10.92 -13.26 -22.13
C GLY A 114 11.22 -12.92 -20.67
N LEU A 115 12.42 -13.26 -20.18
CA LEU A 115 12.86 -12.83 -18.86
C LEU A 115 12.92 -11.30 -18.75
N ALA A 116 13.53 -10.63 -19.72
CA ALA A 116 13.64 -9.17 -19.73
C ALA A 116 12.27 -8.48 -19.77
N GLU A 117 11.31 -9.03 -20.55
CA GLU A 117 9.93 -8.55 -20.58
C GLU A 117 9.26 -8.62 -19.20
N TYR A 118 9.35 -9.77 -18.51
CA TYR A 118 8.79 -9.91 -17.17
C TYR A 118 9.50 -9.02 -16.14
N LEU A 119 10.84 -8.97 -16.17
CA LEU A 119 11.62 -8.15 -15.25
C LEU A 119 11.30 -6.65 -15.40
N ALA A 120 11.02 -6.17 -16.60
CA ALA A 120 10.60 -4.78 -16.83
C ALA A 120 9.30 -4.42 -16.11
N LEU A 121 8.43 -5.41 -15.84
CA LEU A 121 7.16 -5.21 -15.13
C LEU A 121 7.30 -5.36 -13.62
N ILE A 122 8.17 -6.27 -13.15
CA ILE A 122 8.24 -6.62 -11.73
C ILE A 122 9.37 -5.91 -10.98
N ASP A 123 10.47 -5.54 -11.64
CA ASP A 123 11.68 -4.97 -11.04
C ASP A 123 11.87 -3.48 -11.37
N VAL A 124 10.79 -2.70 -11.28
CA VAL A 124 10.77 -1.27 -11.63
C VAL A 124 11.79 -0.45 -10.84
N LEU A 125 12.16 -0.91 -9.63
CA LEU A 125 13.13 -0.25 -8.76
C LEU A 125 14.57 -0.79 -8.89
N GLY A 126 14.83 -1.72 -9.80
CA GLY A 126 16.17 -2.28 -10.05
C GLY A 126 16.74 -3.10 -8.88
N PHE A 127 15.89 -3.69 -8.05
CA PHE A 127 16.32 -4.50 -6.91
C PHE A 127 17.02 -5.79 -7.32
N LEU A 128 16.79 -6.29 -8.53
CA LEU A 128 17.44 -7.50 -9.04
C LEU A 128 18.71 -7.21 -9.83
N ASP A 129 19.10 -5.95 -10.04
CA ASP A 129 20.27 -5.59 -10.87
C ASP A 129 21.56 -6.28 -10.41
N ASN A 130 21.74 -6.40 -9.10
CA ASN A 130 22.93 -7.00 -8.49
C ASN A 130 22.84 -8.53 -8.32
N TYR A 131 21.72 -9.14 -8.70
CA TYR A 131 21.49 -10.57 -8.58
C TYR A 131 21.81 -11.30 -9.88
N ASN A 132 22.27 -12.54 -9.75
CA ASN A 132 22.55 -13.39 -10.90
C ASN A 132 21.24 -13.83 -11.60
N GLU A 133 21.36 -14.32 -12.83
CA GLU A 133 20.21 -14.74 -13.63
C GLU A 133 19.38 -15.85 -12.95
N SER A 134 20.01 -16.79 -12.24
CA SER A 134 19.30 -17.85 -11.53
C SER A 134 18.38 -17.30 -10.44
N THR A 135 18.82 -16.28 -9.71
CA THR A 135 17.99 -15.59 -8.71
C THR A 135 16.85 -14.83 -9.40
N LYS A 136 17.11 -14.16 -10.53
CA LYS A 136 16.07 -13.45 -11.31
C LYS A 136 14.95 -14.40 -11.76
N TRP A 137 15.30 -15.56 -12.30
CA TRP A 137 14.33 -16.60 -12.63
C TRP A 137 13.57 -17.11 -11.41
N GLY A 138 14.25 -17.27 -10.28
CA GLY A 138 13.63 -17.67 -9.02
C GLY A 138 12.58 -16.68 -8.52
N VAL A 139 12.88 -15.38 -8.58
CA VAL A 139 11.93 -14.33 -8.21
C VAL A 139 10.69 -14.39 -9.09
N LEU A 140 10.88 -14.49 -10.41
CA LEU A 140 9.76 -14.63 -11.35
C LEU A 140 8.93 -15.87 -11.04
N GLU A 141 9.56 -17.02 -10.81
CA GLU A 141 8.88 -18.26 -10.47
C GLU A 141 8.06 -18.13 -9.18
N VAL A 142 8.64 -17.54 -8.13
CA VAL A 142 7.95 -17.27 -6.86
C VAL A 142 6.77 -16.32 -7.07
N MET A 143 6.93 -15.24 -7.84
CA MET A 143 5.83 -14.31 -8.11
C MET A 143 4.68 -14.98 -8.85
N CYS A 144 4.99 -15.77 -9.87
CA CYS A 144 3.99 -16.46 -10.69
C CYS A 144 3.29 -17.62 -9.94
N LYS A 145 3.94 -18.22 -8.94
CA LYS A 145 3.34 -19.24 -8.05
C LYS A 145 2.60 -18.62 -6.86
N SER A 146 3.07 -17.49 -6.38
CA SER A 146 2.40 -16.74 -5.31
C SER A 146 1.14 -16.09 -5.85
N GLY A 147 1.13 -15.68 -7.11
CA GLY A 147 -0.04 -15.31 -7.90
C GLY A 147 -0.84 -14.11 -7.39
N LEU A 148 -1.78 -13.67 -8.22
CA LEU A 148 -2.82 -12.72 -7.87
C LEU A 148 -4.14 -13.49 -7.77
N GLY A 149 -4.78 -13.54 -6.60
CA GLY A 149 -6.04 -14.27 -6.42
C GLY A 149 -7.17 -13.67 -7.27
N SER A 150 -7.19 -12.35 -7.36
CA SER A 150 -8.06 -11.53 -8.20
C SER A 150 -7.39 -10.17 -8.39
N GLU A 151 -7.60 -9.49 -9.52
CA GLU A 151 -7.35 -8.05 -9.58
C GLU A 151 -8.65 -7.34 -9.19
N GLY A 152 -8.73 -6.87 -7.94
CA GLY A 152 -9.89 -6.15 -7.42
C GLY A 152 -9.70 -4.63 -7.44
N ASP A 153 -10.81 -3.88 -7.44
CA ASP A 153 -10.78 -2.41 -7.53
C ASP A 153 -9.96 -1.75 -6.41
N ASN A 154 -9.90 -2.35 -5.21
CA ASN A 154 -9.08 -1.87 -4.08
C ASN A 154 -7.57 -1.82 -4.38
N LEU A 155 -7.07 -2.50 -5.41
CA LEU A 155 -5.64 -2.59 -5.67
C LEU A 155 -5.03 -1.27 -6.18
N GLU A 156 -5.84 -0.37 -6.75
CA GLU A 156 -5.38 0.84 -7.44
C GLU A 156 -6.28 2.07 -7.18
N SER A 157 -6.15 3.09 -8.05
CA SER A 157 -6.97 4.30 -8.09
C SER A 157 -8.47 4.05 -8.28
N ALA A 158 -8.87 2.83 -8.67
CA ALA A 158 -10.27 2.42 -8.70
C ALA A 158 -10.84 2.09 -7.32
N SER A 159 -10.01 2.09 -6.26
CA SER A 159 -10.41 1.66 -4.91
C SER A 159 -11.69 2.32 -4.37
N PRO A 160 -12.03 3.61 -4.66
CA PRO A 160 -13.31 4.19 -4.22
C PRO A 160 -14.56 3.50 -4.77
N MET A 161 -14.44 2.70 -5.83
CA MET A 161 -15.53 1.90 -6.41
C MET A 161 -15.87 0.66 -5.58
N ASP A 162 -14.93 0.18 -4.77
CA ASP A 162 -15.19 -0.90 -3.83
C ASP A 162 -15.80 -0.36 -2.53
N ILE A 163 -16.85 -1.01 -2.06
CA ILE A 163 -17.55 -0.60 -0.85
C ILE A 163 -16.66 -0.64 0.40
N SER A 164 -15.60 -1.46 0.43
CA SER A 164 -14.68 -1.53 1.57
C SER A 164 -13.80 -0.30 1.73
N PHE A 165 -13.63 0.52 0.67
CA PHE A 165 -12.90 1.79 0.74
C PHE A 165 -13.46 2.71 1.83
N TRP A 166 -14.79 2.76 1.91
CA TRP A 166 -15.52 3.68 2.76
C TRP A 166 -15.50 3.37 4.26
N PRO A 167 -15.29 2.14 4.75
CA PRO A 167 -14.90 1.88 6.15
C PRO A 167 -13.39 1.94 6.41
N ILE A 168 -12.53 1.74 5.40
CA ILE A 168 -11.07 1.87 5.55
C ILE A 168 -10.67 3.32 5.86
N HIS A 169 -11.11 4.26 5.02
CA HIS A 169 -10.67 5.66 5.12
C HIS A 169 -11.13 6.39 6.40
N PRO A 170 -12.34 6.16 6.95
CA PRO A 170 -12.72 6.65 8.28
C PRO A 170 -11.85 6.09 9.41
N THR A 171 -11.25 4.91 9.25
CA THR A 171 -10.31 4.39 10.26
C THR A 171 -9.03 5.24 10.28
N VAL A 172 -8.51 5.60 9.10
CA VAL A 172 -7.35 6.51 8.96
C VAL A 172 -7.69 7.91 9.48
N ASP A 173 -8.85 8.46 9.12
CA ASP A 173 -9.33 9.76 9.63
C ASP A 173 -9.52 9.75 11.15
N ARG A 174 -9.98 8.64 11.74
CA ARG A 174 -10.07 8.49 13.20
C ARG A 174 -8.70 8.50 13.87
N LEU A 175 -7.69 7.87 13.26
CA LEU A 175 -6.30 7.94 13.75
C LEU A 175 -5.73 9.36 13.62
N TRP A 176 -6.02 10.06 12.52
CA TRP A 176 -5.68 11.47 12.34
C TRP A 176 -6.28 12.37 13.44
N GLN A 177 -7.60 12.29 13.66
CA GLN A 177 -8.24 13.07 14.72
C GLN A 177 -7.67 12.74 16.10
N TYR A 178 -7.35 11.46 16.36
CA TYR A 178 -6.72 11.06 17.61
C TYR A 178 -5.34 11.70 17.79
N LYS A 179 -4.51 11.70 16.74
CA LYS A 179 -3.17 12.29 16.74
C LYS A 179 -3.21 13.80 16.97
N VAL A 180 -4.15 14.51 16.33
CA VAL A 180 -4.32 15.96 16.55
C VAL A 180 -4.78 16.25 17.98
N LEU A 181 -5.78 15.50 18.49
CA LEU A 181 -6.32 15.72 19.83
C LEU A 181 -5.35 15.37 20.95
N SER A 182 -4.38 14.48 20.70
CA SER A 182 -3.35 14.15 21.69
C SER A 182 -2.32 15.27 21.87
N GLY A 183 -2.23 16.21 20.92
CA GLY A 183 -1.26 17.31 20.97
C GLY A 183 0.19 16.85 20.97
N THR A 184 0.47 15.68 20.39
CA THR A 184 1.81 15.06 20.40
C THR A 184 2.66 15.42 19.19
N PHE A 185 2.17 16.27 18.28
CA PHE A 185 3.02 16.78 17.22
C PHE A 185 4.08 17.74 17.78
N THR A 186 5.35 17.46 17.51
CA THR A 186 6.49 18.35 17.76
C THR A 186 6.72 19.34 16.61
N ASN A 187 6.26 18.99 15.40
CA ASN A 187 6.26 19.86 14.23
C ASN A 187 5.03 19.59 13.35
N GLU A 188 4.21 20.61 13.08
CA GLU A 188 3.04 20.56 12.19
C GLU A 188 3.28 21.32 10.86
N GLU A 189 4.51 21.74 10.55
CA GLU A 189 4.82 22.44 9.30
C GLU A 189 4.72 21.51 8.08
N TRP A 190 4.15 22.05 6.99
CA TRP A 190 4.17 21.38 5.68
C TRP A 190 5.59 21.43 5.12
N PRO A 191 6.13 20.33 4.57
CA PRO A 191 7.45 20.34 3.94
C PRO A 191 7.53 21.39 2.82
N SER A 192 8.59 22.22 2.84
CA SER A 192 8.77 23.35 1.91
C SER A 192 9.48 22.99 0.60
N GLU A 193 10.05 21.78 0.51
CA GLU A 193 10.71 21.26 -0.68
C GLU A 193 9.85 20.17 -1.33
N ASN A 194 9.80 20.19 -2.67
CA ASN A 194 9.11 19.23 -3.52
C ASN A 194 9.42 17.79 -3.09
N TYR A 195 8.46 17.12 -2.45
CA TYR A 195 8.69 15.81 -1.87
C TYR A 195 7.93 14.73 -2.61
N TYR A 196 8.61 13.86 -3.34
CA TYR A 196 8.06 12.76 -4.14
C TYR A 196 7.23 11.74 -3.35
N TRP A 197 6.01 11.40 -3.81
CA TRP A 197 5.20 10.31 -3.24
C TRP A 197 4.40 9.46 -4.26
N GLY A 198 4.96 9.16 -5.44
CA GLY A 198 4.28 8.25 -6.40
C GLY A 198 5.26 7.44 -7.24
N THR A 199 5.06 6.12 -7.37
CA THR A 199 5.95 5.18 -8.08
C THR A 199 6.06 5.40 -9.59
N TYR A 200 5.34 6.36 -10.18
CA TYR A 200 5.28 6.59 -11.62
C TYR A 200 5.63 8.03 -11.97
N GLY A 201 6.79 8.20 -12.61
CA GLY A 201 7.28 9.47 -13.15
C GLY A 201 8.73 9.34 -13.60
N ASP A 202 8.96 9.11 -14.88
CA ASP A 202 10.23 9.47 -15.51
C ASP A 202 10.29 11.00 -15.61
N ASP A 203 11.47 11.57 -15.42
CA ASP A 203 11.80 13.01 -15.44
C ASP A 203 11.50 13.79 -14.14
N GLY A 204 12.45 13.75 -13.19
CA GLY A 204 13.04 14.92 -12.50
C GLY A 204 12.17 16.01 -11.84
N ASP A 205 10.85 15.95 -11.86
CA ASP A 205 9.93 17.05 -11.54
C ASP A 205 8.56 16.55 -11.04
N VAL A 206 8.53 15.42 -10.31
CA VAL A 206 7.30 14.95 -9.66
C VAL A 206 7.39 15.22 -8.15
N ALA A 207 7.12 16.47 -7.80
CA ALA A 207 6.88 16.91 -6.43
C ALA A 207 5.58 16.30 -5.90
N GLY A 208 5.56 15.77 -4.69
CA GLY A 208 4.31 15.51 -3.98
C GLY A 208 3.58 16.81 -3.68
N HIS A 209 2.33 16.69 -3.25
CA HIS A 209 1.42 17.82 -3.28
C HIS A 209 1.77 18.90 -2.24
N GLY A 210 1.92 20.13 -2.73
CA GLY A 210 2.21 21.29 -1.90
C GLY A 210 1.00 21.73 -1.06
N PRO A 211 1.19 22.60 -0.06
CA PRO A 211 0.08 23.12 0.75
C PRO A 211 -0.90 23.95 -0.09
N ASP A 212 -0.41 24.63 -1.13
CA ASP A 212 -1.20 25.49 -2.03
C ASP A 212 -1.78 24.74 -3.24
N ASP A 213 -1.53 23.43 -3.37
CA ASP A 213 -2.11 22.63 -4.45
C ASP A 213 -3.64 22.59 -4.29
N SER A 214 -4.33 22.89 -5.38
CA SER A 214 -5.80 22.89 -5.41
C SER A 214 -6.35 21.48 -5.44
N LEU A 215 -7.34 21.21 -4.59
CA LEU A 215 -8.07 19.95 -4.60
C LEU A 215 -9.06 19.91 -5.78
N PRO A 216 -9.18 18.78 -6.49
CA PRO A 216 -9.97 18.69 -7.72
C PRO A 216 -11.47 18.52 -7.48
N TYR A 217 -11.95 18.68 -6.24
CA TYR A 217 -13.34 18.43 -5.87
C TYR A 217 -13.97 19.61 -5.13
N GLU A 218 -15.20 19.93 -5.52
CA GLU A 218 -16.07 20.88 -4.83
C GLU A 218 -17.11 20.10 -4.01
N LEU A 219 -17.24 20.41 -2.71
CA LEU A 219 -18.30 19.89 -1.84
C LEU A 219 -19.20 21.03 -1.38
N GLY A 220 -19.82 21.68 -2.36
CA GLY A 220 -20.80 22.74 -2.15
C GLY A 220 -20.22 23.92 -1.35
N PRO A 221 -20.90 24.43 -0.31
CA PRO A 221 -20.40 25.58 0.46
C PRO A 221 -19.22 25.23 1.38
N LEU A 222 -18.88 23.95 1.56
CA LEU A 222 -17.83 23.50 2.49
C LEU A 222 -16.46 23.45 1.82
N ILE A 223 -16.40 23.05 0.56
CA ILE A 223 -15.19 22.98 -0.27
C ILE A 223 -15.54 23.61 -1.62
N HIS A 224 -14.88 24.71 -1.95
CA HIS A 224 -15.18 25.53 -3.13
C HIS A 224 -14.00 25.53 -4.12
N ASP A 225 -14.19 26.16 -5.29
CA ASP A 225 -13.11 26.34 -6.25
C ASP A 225 -11.89 27.02 -5.61
N GLY A 226 -10.69 26.50 -5.91
CA GLY A 226 -9.43 26.94 -5.31
C GLY A 226 -9.19 26.50 -3.86
N PHE A 227 -9.99 25.57 -3.30
CA PHE A 227 -9.72 24.99 -1.99
C PHE A 227 -8.43 24.15 -2.03
N THR A 228 -7.49 24.49 -1.15
CA THR A 228 -6.14 23.93 -1.17
C THR A 228 -5.97 22.77 -0.19
N ASN A 229 -4.84 22.07 -0.27
CA ASN A 229 -4.44 21.09 0.74
C ASN A 229 -4.33 21.70 2.15
N SER A 230 -3.83 22.94 2.27
CA SER A 230 -3.77 23.64 3.55
C SER A 230 -5.16 23.98 4.07
N ASP A 231 -6.10 24.37 3.20
CA ASP A 231 -7.50 24.57 3.59
C ASP A 231 -8.14 23.27 4.07
N PHE A 232 -7.86 22.15 3.41
CA PHE A 232 -8.35 20.83 3.81
C PHE A 232 -7.77 20.38 5.15
N TYR A 233 -6.48 20.63 5.37
CA TYR A 233 -5.83 20.37 6.64
C TYR A 233 -6.55 21.10 7.78
N GLU A 234 -6.77 22.41 7.66
CA GLU A 234 -7.48 23.21 8.67
C GLU A 234 -8.95 22.80 8.83
N PHE A 235 -9.64 22.49 7.73
CA PHE A 235 -11.02 22.00 7.75
C PHE A 235 -11.15 20.66 8.49
N SER A 236 -10.23 19.72 8.24
CA SER A 236 -10.25 18.36 8.79
C SER A 236 -9.82 18.27 10.25
N ARG A 237 -9.34 19.36 10.87
CA ARG A 237 -8.97 19.36 12.28
C ARG A 237 -10.21 19.07 13.14
N PRO A 238 -10.12 18.19 14.15
CA PRO A 238 -11.24 17.92 15.08
C PRO A 238 -11.64 19.13 15.94
N THR A 239 -10.80 20.17 15.97
CA THR A 239 -11.10 21.46 16.61
C THR A 239 -11.73 22.48 15.67
N SER A 240 -11.84 22.17 14.39
CA SER A 240 -12.42 23.06 13.39
C SER A 240 -13.92 23.21 13.62
N PRO A 241 -14.47 24.43 13.68
CA PRO A 241 -15.91 24.63 13.81
C PRO A 241 -16.67 24.21 12.54
N ASN A 242 -15.97 24.00 11.43
CA ASN A 242 -16.56 23.64 10.13
C ASN A 242 -16.59 22.12 9.91
N LEU A 243 -15.86 21.33 10.70
CA LEU A 243 -15.92 19.88 10.62
C LEU A 243 -17.25 19.39 11.24
N PRO A 244 -18.13 18.73 10.47
CA PRO A 244 -19.48 18.43 10.93
C PRO A 244 -19.55 17.20 11.86
N TYR A 245 -18.40 16.58 12.19
CA TYR A 245 -18.33 15.40 13.04
C TYR A 245 -17.01 15.32 13.80
N ILE A 246 -17.02 14.54 14.87
CA ILE A 246 -15.85 14.06 15.60
C ILE A 246 -16.13 12.63 16.04
N TYR A 247 -15.12 11.77 16.10
CA TYR A 247 -15.34 10.41 16.59
C TYR A 247 -15.66 10.41 18.10
N ALA A 248 -16.66 9.61 18.49
CA ALA A 248 -17.15 9.56 19.87
C ALA A 248 -16.12 9.01 20.88
N ASN A 249 -15.20 8.15 20.42
CA ASN A 249 -14.11 7.61 21.23
C ASN A 249 -12.95 7.16 20.33
N PHE A 250 -11.80 6.91 20.93
CA PHE A 250 -10.60 6.34 20.28
C PHE A 250 -10.23 4.99 20.91
N HIS A 251 -11.26 4.15 21.13
CA HIS A 251 -11.15 2.81 21.66
C HIS A 251 -11.41 1.77 20.55
N TRP A 252 -10.54 0.78 20.48
CA TRP A 252 -10.69 -0.39 19.62
C TRP A 252 -10.58 -1.63 20.51
N GLU A 253 -11.74 -2.21 20.88
CA GLU A 253 -11.83 -3.35 21.81
C GLU A 253 -10.93 -4.53 21.39
N HIS A 254 -10.88 -4.83 20.10
CA HIS A 254 -10.01 -5.90 19.59
C HIS A 254 -8.52 -5.58 19.78
N CYS A 255 -8.09 -4.31 19.64
CA CYS A 255 -6.71 -3.92 19.88
C CYS A 255 -6.33 -3.95 21.35
N GLU A 256 -7.23 -3.52 22.24
CA GLU A 256 -7.03 -3.64 23.69
C GLU A 256 -6.83 -5.11 24.10
N SER A 257 -7.62 -6.02 23.52
CA SER A 257 -7.48 -7.46 23.78
C SER A 257 -6.13 -8.05 23.35
N LEU A 258 -5.44 -7.37 22.44
CA LEU A 258 -4.09 -7.72 21.95
C LEU A 258 -2.98 -6.97 22.70
N GLY A 259 -3.32 -6.14 23.69
CA GLY A 259 -2.36 -5.38 24.50
C GLY A 259 -2.10 -3.95 24.01
N TYR A 260 -2.80 -3.49 22.97
CA TYR A 260 -2.66 -2.14 22.41
C TYR A 260 -3.85 -1.27 22.84
N ASP A 261 -3.78 -0.67 24.04
CA ASP A 261 -4.80 0.27 24.53
C ASP A 261 -4.45 1.72 24.14
N PHE A 262 -5.14 2.20 23.12
CA PHE A 262 -4.95 3.56 22.60
C PHE A 262 -5.34 4.61 23.64
N ARG A 263 -6.27 4.34 24.57
CA ARG A 263 -6.74 5.37 25.53
C ARG A 263 -5.66 5.82 26.51
N THR A 264 -4.67 4.97 26.78
CA THR A 264 -3.58 5.23 27.71
C THR A 264 -2.32 5.79 27.04
N MET A 265 -2.33 5.99 25.72
CA MET A 265 -1.13 6.35 24.96
C MET A 265 -0.60 7.74 25.34
N PHE A 266 -1.48 8.69 25.63
CA PHE A 266 -1.14 10.10 25.87
C PHE A 266 -1.74 10.65 27.19
N SER A 267 -2.11 9.75 28.11
CA SER A 267 -2.66 10.08 29.44
C SER A 267 -1.59 10.43 30.46
#